data_AF-A0A7K7W970-F1
#
_entry.id   AF-A0A7K7W970-F1
#
_cell.length_a   1.000
_cell.length_b   1.000
_cell.length_c   1.000
_cell.angle_alpha   90.00
_cell.angle_beta   90.00
_cell.angle_gamma   90.00
#
_symmetry.space_group_name_H-M   'P 1'
#
loop_
_entity.id
_entity.type
_entity.pdbx_description
1 polymer ?
#
loop_
_entity_poly.entity_id
_entity_poly.type
_entity_poly.pdbx_seq_one_letter_code
_entity_poly.pdbx_strand_id
1 'polypeptide(L)'
;SCPYKAVIFDVSAVLLPAPHKVAADWEVQNCIPAGTVQQAVLAGGENSPSLKYTRGELSTVEFLQEFGQQCFDIANVSVPVDSFLLHLIRKEMIKQLPIMAEAVQCIRAEGLKTAVLSNNFCLLNEENFLPLDRKQFDVIVEACREGMFKPDPRIYRLCLERLGVQPHESIFLDDISQSIKAAAQLGIKTVKVVDTAVALRELEAYLGFPLQGFVPYTRSVRPTMEIPKNRLQKYLEYVLGGQATGPLMLRQFGHREPPLTYYVQLGDRSLVLKKEPADDLLPAGPGVTQECRVLKALSEAGVPVPTVLALCEDRSILGAPFYVTEHCAGHLYRDVGLPGLTPSQRRAVYAAMSEVLSKIHSVELRAAELEDGGEPGSYIQQQVQTWTEQYRAMEMQVIPAMERLITWLPLHFPESQKTAVVHGDFRLDNLIFHPERPEVLAVLGWKFSTLGDPISDVANNCMAYFLPPHFGTLRGLRERDLERLGIPTAEEYSQMYWDHTGMQHPENWNFYMAFAFFRLAVRLQGLHKRSLRGHARPAPGESCQEHAEFVADLAWDFAIKEGFRVFNRLPTTKPFIRPYSTWAR
;
A
#
# COMPACT_ATOMS: atom_id res chain seq x y z
N SER A 1 -12.05 -2.11 -21.95
CA SER A 1 -11.94 -1.78 -20.52
C SER A 1 -13.18 -2.28 -19.82
N CYS A 2 -13.06 -2.80 -18.60
CA CYS A 2 -14.22 -3.22 -17.80
C CYS A 2 -15.17 -2.02 -17.62
N PRO A 3 -16.47 -2.14 -17.95
CA PRO A 3 -17.43 -1.03 -17.83
C PRO A 3 -17.87 -0.78 -16.39
N TYR A 4 -17.56 -1.69 -15.47
CA TYR A 4 -17.97 -1.63 -14.08
C TYR A 4 -16.93 -0.93 -13.20
N LYS A 5 -17.42 -0.16 -12.24
CA LYS A 5 -16.64 0.57 -11.23
C LYS A 5 -16.81 0.02 -9.82
N ALA A 6 -17.88 -0.77 -9.58
CA ALA A 6 -18.15 -1.33 -8.26
C ALA A 6 -18.80 -2.71 -8.29
N VAL A 7 -18.54 -3.51 -7.24
CA VAL A 7 -19.23 -4.76 -6.96
C VAL A 7 -19.85 -4.71 -5.57
N ILE A 8 -21.14 -4.99 -5.48
CA ILE A 8 -21.95 -4.94 -4.26
C ILE A 8 -22.32 -6.38 -3.88
N PHE A 9 -22.11 -6.75 -2.63
CA PHE A 9 -22.34 -8.09 -2.13
C PHE A 9 -23.45 -8.07 -1.07
N ASP A 10 -24.39 -9.00 -1.16
CA ASP A 10 -25.11 -9.45 0.04
C ASP A 10 -24.16 -10.17 1.00
N VAL A 11 -24.57 -10.29 2.26
CA VAL A 11 -23.82 -10.95 3.31
C VAL A 11 -24.16 -12.44 3.41
N SER A 12 -25.44 -12.79 3.49
CA SER A 12 -25.88 -14.15 3.82
C SER A 12 -25.83 -15.03 2.57
N ALA A 13 -25.31 -16.25 2.67
CA ALA A 13 -25.14 -17.17 1.53
C ALA A 13 -24.29 -16.64 0.34
N VAL A 14 -23.74 -15.42 0.44
CA VAL A 14 -22.83 -14.81 -0.53
C VAL A 14 -21.45 -14.64 0.08
N LEU A 15 -21.27 -13.74 1.05
CA LEU A 15 -19.98 -13.54 1.73
C LEU A 15 -19.81 -14.50 2.92
N LEU A 16 -20.91 -14.92 3.54
CA LEU A 16 -20.96 -15.84 4.67
C LEU A 16 -21.63 -17.16 4.27
N PRO A 17 -21.39 -18.25 5.01
CA PRO A 17 -22.14 -19.49 4.85
C PRO A 17 -23.65 -19.25 4.91
N ALA A 18 -24.41 -20.04 4.15
CA ALA A 18 -25.85 -19.92 4.13
C ALA A 18 -26.44 -20.41 5.48
N PRO A 19 -27.29 -19.61 6.16
CA PRO A 19 -27.82 -19.95 7.49
C PRO A 19 -28.54 -21.32 7.57
N HIS A 20 -29.14 -21.77 6.47
CA HIS A 20 -29.84 -23.07 6.42
C HIS A 20 -28.91 -24.28 6.55
N LYS A 21 -27.64 -24.18 6.10
CA LYS A 21 -26.66 -25.27 6.29
C LYS A 21 -26.29 -25.39 7.76
N VAL A 22 -26.03 -24.25 8.41
CA VAL A 22 -25.75 -24.17 9.85
C VAL A 22 -26.94 -24.71 10.65
N ALA A 23 -28.15 -24.37 10.22
CA ALA A 23 -29.38 -24.86 10.83
C ALA A 23 -29.50 -26.38 10.73
N ALA A 24 -29.24 -26.98 9.57
CA ALA A 24 -29.31 -28.42 9.39
C ALA A 24 -28.31 -29.17 10.31
N ASP A 25 -27.06 -28.69 10.41
CA ASP A 25 -26.06 -29.30 11.29
C ASP A 25 -26.42 -29.15 12.77
N TRP A 26 -27.01 -28.01 13.15
CA TRP A 26 -27.50 -27.76 14.51
C TRP A 26 -28.72 -28.62 14.84
N GLU A 27 -29.66 -28.79 13.92
CA GLU A 27 -30.84 -29.65 14.08
C GLU A 27 -30.43 -31.09 14.38
N VAL A 28 -29.46 -31.63 13.63
CA VAL A 28 -28.90 -32.97 13.86
C VAL A 28 -28.27 -33.07 15.26
N GLN A 29 -27.49 -32.06 15.68
CA GLN A 29 -26.85 -32.05 17.00
C GLN A 29 -27.84 -31.98 18.16
N ASN A 30 -29.01 -31.37 17.95
CA ASN A 30 -30.02 -31.12 19.00
C ASN A 30 -31.26 -32.03 18.87
N CYS A 31 -31.19 -33.06 18.03
CA CYS A 31 -32.29 -34.01 17.79
C CYS A 31 -33.59 -33.33 17.31
N ILE A 32 -33.48 -32.25 16.55
CA ILE A 32 -34.60 -31.57 15.91
C ILE A 32 -34.82 -32.18 14.52
N PRO A 33 -36.07 -32.41 14.08
CA PRO A 33 -36.37 -32.87 12.72
C PRO A 33 -35.70 -32.00 11.65
N ALA A 34 -35.06 -32.64 10.67
CA ALA A 34 -34.30 -31.94 9.65
C ALA A 34 -35.19 -30.99 8.81
N GLY A 35 -34.70 -29.76 8.61
CA GLY A 35 -35.37 -28.71 7.85
C GLY A 35 -36.38 -27.88 8.65
N THR A 36 -36.55 -28.14 9.95
CA THR A 36 -37.49 -27.41 10.82
C THR A 36 -37.27 -25.89 10.79
N VAL A 37 -36.03 -25.47 11.05
CA VAL A 37 -35.65 -24.05 11.12
C VAL A 37 -35.78 -23.41 9.74
N GLN A 38 -35.35 -24.09 8.68
CA GLN A 38 -35.49 -23.57 7.31
C GLN A 38 -36.96 -23.42 6.92
N GLN A 39 -37.81 -24.40 7.27
CA GLN A 39 -39.25 -24.32 7.04
C GLN A 39 -39.89 -23.20 7.86
N ALA A 40 -39.48 -23.00 9.12
CA ALA A 40 -39.99 -21.92 9.97
C ALA A 40 -39.63 -20.54 9.39
N VAL A 41 -38.40 -20.34 8.91
CA VAL A 41 -37.98 -19.09 8.25
C VAL A 41 -38.79 -18.82 6.98
N LEU A 42 -39.09 -19.86 6.19
CA LEU A 42 -39.85 -19.73 4.94
C LEU A 42 -41.37 -19.63 5.17
N ALA A 43 -41.87 -20.19 6.26
CA ALA A 43 -43.29 -20.22 6.59
C ALA A 43 -43.78 -18.83 7.03
N GLY A 44 -44.96 -18.45 6.55
CA GLY A 44 -45.60 -17.16 6.88
C GLY A 44 -45.36 -16.02 5.87
N GLY A 45 -44.53 -16.23 4.85
CA GLY A 45 -44.29 -15.21 3.80
C GLY A 45 -43.86 -13.87 4.40
N GLU A 46 -44.47 -12.76 3.97
CA GLU A 46 -44.19 -11.40 4.49
C GLU A 46 -44.48 -11.19 5.99
N ASN A 47 -45.21 -12.11 6.61
CA ASN A 47 -45.57 -12.08 8.03
C ASN A 47 -44.78 -13.10 8.87
N SER A 48 -43.74 -13.72 8.32
CA SER A 48 -42.87 -14.60 9.10
C SER A 48 -42.25 -13.85 10.29
N PRO A 49 -42.13 -14.47 11.48
CA PRO A 49 -41.45 -13.89 12.63
C PRO A 49 -40.04 -13.42 12.29
N SER A 50 -39.32 -14.14 11.42
CA SER A 50 -38.00 -13.75 10.93
C SER A 50 -38.01 -12.41 10.20
N LEU A 51 -38.95 -12.18 9.27
CA LEU A 51 -39.05 -10.90 8.55
C LEU A 51 -39.55 -9.76 9.44
N LYS A 52 -40.53 -10.01 10.31
CA LYS A 52 -40.99 -9.00 11.28
C LYS A 52 -39.85 -8.55 12.19
N TYR A 53 -39.06 -9.50 12.68
CA TYR A 53 -37.87 -9.22 13.48
C TYR A 53 -36.82 -8.44 12.66
N THR A 54 -36.57 -8.83 11.40
CA THR A 54 -35.70 -8.07 10.50
C THR A 54 -36.18 -6.62 10.34
N ARG A 55 -37.48 -6.39 10.17
CA ARG A 55 -38.10 -5.05 10.05
C ARG A 55 -38.10 -4.22 11.34
N GLY A 56 -37.68 -4.79 12.47
CA GLY A 56 -37.73 -4.15 13.78
C GLY A 56 -39.13 -4.08 14.39
N GLU A 57 -40.06 -4.92 13.91
CA GLU A 57 -41.45 -5.00 14.39
C GLU A 57 -41.58 -5.89 15.63
N LEU A 58 -40.58 -6.74 15.91
CA LEU A 58 -40.52 -7.61 17.09
C LEU A 58 -39.26 -7.29 17.91
N SER A 59 -39.38 -7.31 19.24
CA SER A 59 -38.24 -7.39 20.14
C SER A 59 -37.58 -8.78 20.06
N THR A 60 -36.34 -8.91 20.54
CA THR A 60 -35.65 -10.21 20.58
C THR A 60 -36.42 -11.25 21.38
N VAL A 61 -37.08 -10.85 22.48
CA VAL A 61 -37.86 -11.78 23.32
C VAL A 61 -39.11 -12.25 22.58
N GLU A 62 -39.83 -11.34 21.92
CA GLU A 62 -41.00 -11.68 21.12
C GLU A 62 -40.63 -12.56 19.92
N PHE A 63 -39.50 -12.27 19.26
CA PHE A 63 -38.99 -13.09 18.18
C PHE A 63 -38.67 -14.52 18.63
N LEU A 64 -37.94 -14.68 19.75
CA LEU A 64 -37.61 -16.00 20.30
C LEU A 64 -38.89 -16.82 20.60
N GLN A 65 -39.94 -16.16 21.10
CA GLN A 65 -41.23 -16.79 21.37
C GLN A 65 -41.99 -17.15 20.10
N GLU A 66 -42.22 -16.19 19.19
CA GLU A 66 -42.98 -16.42 17.96
C GLU A 66 -42.28 -17.43 17.04
N PHE A 67 -40.97 -17.31 16.86
CA PHE A 67 -40.19 -18.22 16.04
C PHE A 67 -40.07 -19.61 16.68
N GLY A 68 -39.94 -19.68 18.02
CA GLY A 68 -39.94 -20.94 18.76
C GLY A 68 -41.27 -21.67 18.64
N GLN A 69 -42.39 -20.96 18.74
CA GLN A 69 -43.72 -21.52 18.53
C GLN A 69 -43.90 -22.04 17.11
N GLN A 70 -43.44 -21.29 16.11
CA GLN A 70 -43.52 -21.73 14.72
C GLN A 70 -42.67 -22.97 14.44
N CYS A 71 -41.48 -23.05 15.02
CA CYS A 71 -40.65 -24.25 14.94
C CYS A 71 -41.31 -25.45 15.64
N PHE A 72 -41.97 -25.21 16.78
CA PHE A 72 -42.75 -26.23 17.49
C PHE A 72 -43.91 -26.74 16.64
N ASP A 73 -44.66 -25.86 15.97
CA ASP A 73 -45.79 -26.23 15.12
C ASP A 73 -45.36 -27.09 13.93
N ILE A 74 -44.13 -26.90 13.43
CA ILE A 74 -43.55 -27.68 12.33
C ILE A 74 -43.01 -29.04 12.81
N ALA A 75 -42.23 -29.03 13.89
CA ALA A 75 -41.46 -30.18 14.33
C ALA A 75 -42.15 -31.04 15.39
N ASN A 76 -43.21 -30.53 16.01
CA ASN A 76 -43.89 -31.08 17.18
C ASN A 76 -42.94 -31.37 18.36
N VAL A 77 -41.82 -30.63 18.43
CA VAL A 77 -40.84 -30.67 19.52
C VAL A 77 -40.42 -29.24 19.88
N SER A 78 -40.12 -28.99 21.14
CA SER A 78 -39.65 -27.67 21.58
C SER A 78 -38.25 -27.42 21.00
N VAL A 79 -38.11 -26.32 20.25
CA VAL A 79 -36.85 -25.94 19.63
C VAL A 79 -36.19 -24.83 20.47
N PRO A 80 -34.97 -25.03 21.02
CA PRO A 80 -34.26 -24.00 21.76
C PRO A 80 -33.64 -22.95 20.82
N VAL A 81 -34.47 -22.01 20.38
CA VAL A 81 -34.12 -20.97 19.38
C VAL A 81 -32.97 -20.09 19.86
N ASP A 82 -32.92 -19.76 21.15
CA ASP A 82 -31.82 -19.00 21.77
C ASP A 82 -30.48 -19.72 21.62
N SER A 83 -30.46 -21.04 21.85
CA SER A 83 -29.27 -21.86 21.64
C SER A 83 -28.88 -21.94 20.16
N PHE A 84 -29.85 -21.97 19.24
CA PHE A 84 -29.59 -21.93 17.80
C PHE A 84 -28.97 -20.59 17.38
N LEU A 85 -29.53 -19.46 17.81
CA LEU A 85 -28.99 -18.14 17.52
C LEU A 85 -27.57 -17.96 18.07
N LEU A 86 -27.31 -18.41 19.30
CA LEU A 86 -25.97 -18.40 19.88
C LEU A 86 -25.00 -19.30 19.09
N HIS A 87 -25.45 -20.46 18.60
CA HIS A 87 -24.63 -21.35 17.79
C HIS A 87 -24.28 -20.74 16.42
N LEU A 88 -25.29 -20.13 15.77
CA LEU A 88 -25.15 -19.42 14.50
C LEU A 88 -24.11 -18.29 14.61
N ILE A 89 -24.18 -17.51 15.70
CA ILE A 89 -23.21 -16.46 16.03
C ILE A 89 -21.83 -17.03 16.36
N ARG A 90 -21.73 -18.09 17.19
CA ARG A 90 -20.45 -18.55 17.76
C ARG A 90 -19.58 -19.41 16.84
N LYS A 91 -20.16 -20.23 15.96
CA LYS A 91 -19.41 -21.29 15.25
C LYS A 91 -19.13 -21.01 13.77
N GLU A 92 -20.09 -20.50 13.01
CA GLU A 92 -19.98 -20.52 11.53
C GLU A 92 -20.18 -19.17 10.84
N MET A 93 -21.06 -18.29 11.35
CA MET A 93 -21.17 -16.91 10.86
C MET A 93 -20.10 -15.99 11.47
N ILE A 94 -18.90 -16.48 11.82
CA ILE A 94 -17.75 -15.64 12.23
C ILE A 94 -16.72 -15.52 11.09
N LYS A 95 -16.79 -16.36 10.06
CA LYS A 95 -15.75 -16.38 9.01
C LYS A 95 -16.36 -16.18 7.64
N GLN A 96 -15.90 -15.14 6.97
CA GLN A 96 -16.11 -14.92 5.55
C GLN A 96 -15.66 -16.14 4.75
N LEU A 97 -16.44 -16.53 3.74
CA LEU A 97 -16.10 -17.61 2.82
C LEU A 97 -14.76 -17.29 2.15
N PRO A 98 -13.71 -18.14 2.28
CA PRO A 98 -12.37 -17.80 1.80
C PRO A 98 -12.31 -17.43 0.33
N ILE A 99 -13.04 -18.17 -0.52
CA ILE A 99 -13.10 -17.93 -1.97
C ILE A 99 -13.71 -16.56 -2.31
N MET A 100 -14.67 -16.08 -1.50
CA MET A 100 -15.30 -14.78 -1.69
C MET A 100 -14.48 -13.65 -1.09
N ALA A 101 -13.79 -13.90 0.03
CA ALA A 101 -12.81 -12.96 0.57
C ALA A 101 -11.68 -12.70 -0.45
N GLU A 102 -11.15 -13.75 -1.09
CA GLU A 102 -10.16 -13.63 -2.15
C GLU A 102 -10.71 -12.87 -3.37
N ALA A 103 -11.94 -13.16 -3.80
CA ALA A 103 -12.56 -12.45 -4.91
C ALA A 103 -12.70 -10.94 -4.62
N VAL A 104 -13.11 -10.56 -3.41
CA VAL A 104 -13.16 -9.15 -2.97
C VAL A 104 -11.77 -8.52 -3.06
N GLN A 105 -10.73 -9.22 -2.63
CA GLN A 105 -9.35 -8.73 -2.73
C GLN A 105 -8.90 -8.54 -4.19
N CYS A 106 -9.21 -9.49 -5.08
CA CYS A 106 -8.95 -9.37 -6.52
C CYS A 106 -9.64 -8.15 -7.14
N ILE A 107 -10.93 -7.94 -6.85
CA ILE A 107 -11.72 -6.80 -7.36
C ILE A 107 -11.09 -5.47 -6.94
N ARG A 108 -10.68 -5.36 -5.67
CA ARG A 108 -10.02 -4.16 -5.15
C ARG A 108 -8.65 -3.93 -5.76
N ALA A 109 -7.88 -4.99 -6.01
CA ALA A 109 -6.58 -4.90 -6.67
C ALA A 109 -6.69 -4.32 -8.09
N GLU A 110 -7.78 -4.60 -8.81
CA GLU A 110 -8.08 -4.00 -10.11
C GLU A 110 -8.60 -2.54 -10.02
N GLY A 111 -8.78 -2.02 -8.80
CA GLY A 111 -9.19 -0.65 -8.54
C GLY A 111 -10.71 -0.41 -8.52
N LEU A 112 -11.51 -1.48 -8.52
CA LEU A 112 -12.97 -1.38 -8.38
C LEU A 112 -13.33 -1.17 -6.91
N LYS A 113 -14.42 -0.42 -6.67
CA LYS A 113 -15.01 -0.29 -5.35
C LYS A 113 -15.79 -1.55 -4.97
N THR A 114 -15.88 -1.79 -3.67
CA THR A 114 -16.56 -2.95 -3.11
C THR A 114 -17.48 -2.51 -2.00
N ALA A 115 -18.71 -3.03 -1.97
CA ALA A 115 -19.68 -2.69 -0.94
C ALA A 115 -20.43 -3.90 -0.39
N VAL A 116 -20.95 -3.75 0.82
CA VAL A 116 -21.88 -4.67 1.46
C VAL A 116 -23.26 -4.03 1.52
N LEU A 117 -24.29 -4.77 1.10
CA LEU A 117 -25.69 -4.38 1.22
C LEU A 117 -26.47 -5.51 1.92
N SER A 118 -26.66 -5.37 3.23
CA SER A 118 -27.13 -6.45 4.11
C SER A 118 -28.51 -6.19 4.70
N ASN A 119 -29.33 -7.24 4.77
CA ASN A 119 -30.57 -7.29 5.56
C ASN A 119 -30.35 -7.87 6.98
N ASN A 120 -29.10 -7.99 7.46
CA ASN A 120 -28.78 -8.68 8.73
C ASN A 120 -29.50 -8.11 9.97
N PHE A 121 -29.67 -9.00 10.95
CA PHE A 121 -30.22 -8.72 12.27
C PHE A 121 -29.26 -7.89 13.13
N CYS A 122 -29.79 -6.94 13.89
CA CYS A 122 -29.12 -6.34 15.02
C CYS A 122 -29.36 -7.24 16.26
N LEU A 123 -28.55 -8.29 16.47
CA LEU A 123 -28.68 -9.17 17.64
C LEU A 123 -27.98 -8.55 18.86
N LEU A 124 -28.76 -8.37 19.95
CA LEU A 124 -28.38 -8.15 21.36
C LEU A 124 -27.21 -7.16 21.63
N ASN A 125 -27.57 -5.98 22.17
CA ASN A 125 -26.70 -4.97 22.80
C ASN A 125 -25.57 -4.41 21.93
N GLU A 126 -25.90 -3.45 21.04
CA GLU A 126 -25.04 -2.38 20.48
C GLU A 126 -23.65 -2.75 19.87
N GLU A 127 -23.19 -4.01 19.95
CA GLU A 127 -21.91 -4.46 19.43
C GLU A 127 -22.12 -5.11 18.05
N ASN A 128 -21.65 -4.38 17.05
CA ASN A 128 -21.71 -4.69 15.63
C ASN A 128 -21.14 -6.08 15.28
N PHE A 129 -21.98 -7.13 15.22
CA PHE A 129 -21.52 -8.45 14.78
C PHE A 129 -21.64 -8.62 13.26
N LEU A 130 -20.79 -7.90 12.50
CA LEU A 130 -20.49 -8.26 11.11
C LEU A 130 -19.11 -8.92 11.08
N PRO A 131 -19.03 -10.24 10.86
CA PRO A 131 -17.80 -11.04 10.86
C PRO A 131 -16.95 -10.83 9.58
N LEU A 132 -16.91 -9.60 9.09
CA LEU A 132 -16.23 -9.21 7.87
C LEU A 132 -15.12 -8.23 8.22
N ASP A 133 -13.99 -8.34 7.53
CA ASP A 133 -12.98 -7.29 7.58
C ASP A 133 -13.53 -6.03 6.89
N ARG A 134 -14.04 -5.08 7.69
CA ARG A 134 -14.63 -3.83 7.18
C ARG A 134 -13.67 -3.05 6.28
N LYS A 135 -12.35 -3.25 6.40
CA LYS A 135 -11.34 -2.59 5.54
C LYS A 135 -11.39 -3.06 4.08
N GLN A 136 -12.04 -4.20 3.82
CA GLN A 136 -12.23 -4.74 2.47
C GLN A 136 -13.41 -4.08 1.74
N PHE A 137 -14.18 -3.21 2.38
CA PHE A 137 -15.36 -2.61 1.76
C PHE A 137 -15.31 -1.09 1.90
N ASP A 138 -15.55 -0.39 0.79
CA ASP A 138 -15.57 1.08 0.77
C ASP A 138 -16.89 1.60 1.36
N VAL A 139 -17.96 0.80 1.25
CA VAL A 139 -19.30 1.12 1.76
C VAL A 139 -19.91 -0.12 2.39
N ILE A 140 -20.52 0.04 3.56
CA ILE A 140 -21.34 -0.98 4.22
C ILE A 140 -22.69 -0.34 4.53
N VAL A 141 -23.77 -0.92 3.99
CA VAL A 141 -25.15 -0.52 4.23
C VAL A 141 -25.84 -1.66 4.97
N GLU A 142 -26.25 -1.37 6.21
CA GLU A 142 -26.86 -2.33 7.14
C GLU A 142 -28.32 -1.94 7.33
N ALA A 143 -29.26 -2.81 6.95
CA ALA A 143 -30.68 -2.50 6.96
C ALA A 143 -31.21 -2.03 8.33
N CYS A 144 -30.75 -2.64 9.44
CA CYS A 144 -31.18 -2.23 10.79
C CYS A 144 -30.73 -0.81 11.18
N ARG A 145 -29.70 -0.25 10.54
CA ARG A 145 -29.24 1.13 10.80
C ARG A 145 -29.98 2.15 9.95
N GLU A 146 -30.37 1.77 8.75
CA GLU A 146 -30.99 2.67 7.77
C GLU A 146 -32.52 2.62 7.80
N GLY A 147 -33.12 1.62 8.48
CA GLY A 147 -34.57 1.43 8.53
C GLY A 147 -35.18 1.04 7.18
N MET A 148 -34.37 0.53 6.25
CA MET A 148 -34.74 0.14 4.89
C MET A 148 -34.22 -1.25 4.59
N PHE A 149 -35.01 -2.08 3.92
CA PHE A 149 -34.70 -3.49 3.67
C PHE A 149 -34.76 -3.80 2.18
N LYS A 150 -33.85 -4.63 1.68
CA LYS A 150 -34.05 -5.23 0.35
C LYS A 150 -35.35 -6.05 0.37
N PRO A 151 -36.19 -5.98 -0.68
CA PRO A 151 -35.91 -5.43 -2.01
C PRO A 151 -36.34 -3.96 -2.23
N ASP A 152 -36.54 -3.14 -1.19
CA ASP A 152 -36.90 -1.72 -1.34
C ASP A 152 -35.87 -0.97 -2.21
N PRO A 153 -36.26 -0.36 -3.35
CA PRO A 153 -35.36 0.37 -4.23
C PRO A 153 -34.50 1.44 -3.55
N ARG A 154 -34.98 2.02 -2.44
CA ARG A 154 -34.28 3.09 -1.71
C ARG A 154 -32.95 2.62 -1.12
N ILE A 155 -32.86 1.37 -0.65
CA ILE A 155 -31.63 0.85 -0.02
C ILE A 155 -30.50 0.69 -1.05
N TYR A 156 -30.83 0.30 -2.29
CA TYR A 156 -29.89 0.18 -3.39
C TYR A 156 -29.37 1.55 -3.83
N ARG A 157 -30.27 2.54 -3.95
CA ARG A 157 -29.88 3.92 -4.30
C ARG A 157 -28.94 4.53 -3.26
N LEU A 158 -29.22 4.32 -1.98
CA LEU A 158 -28.34 4.75 -0.90
C LEU A 158 -26.93 4.13 -1.03
N CYS A 159 -26.86 2.83 -1.33
CA CYS A 159 -25.59 2.16 -1.54
C CYS A 159 -24.81 2.75 -2.73
N LEU A 160 -25.48 3.00 -3.85
CA LEU A 160 -24.89 3.59 -5.05
C LEU A 160 -24.43 5.02 -4.82
N GLU A 161 -25.20 5.82 -4.09
CA GLU A 161 -24.87 7.20 -3.72
C GLU A 161 -23.60 7.23 -2.85
N ARG A 162 -23.54 6.40 -1.79
CA ARG A 162 -22.35 6.27 -0.93
C ARG A 162 -21.13 5.79 -1.72
N LEU A 163 -21.33 4.92 -2.71
CA LEU A 163 -20.27 4.47 -3.61
C LEU A 163 -19.86 5.54 -4.64
N GLY A 164 -20.72 6.51 -4.93
CA GLY A 164 -20.53 7.50 -5.99
C GLY A 164 -20.46 6.87 -7.38
N VAL A 165 -21.31 5.88 -7.68
CA VAL A 165 -21.36 5.18 -8.98
C VAL A 165 -22.78 5.14 -9.55
N GLN A 166 -22.90 5.06 -10.87
CA GLN A 166 -24.20 4.89 -11.52
C GLN A 166 -24.65 3.42 -11.48
N PRO A 167 -25.96 3.13 -11.55
CA PRO A 167 -26.45 1.75 -11.50
C PRO A 167 -25.79 0.82 -12.54
N HIS A 168 -25.68 1.28 -13.79
CA HIS A 168 -25.09 0.49 -14.89
C HIS A 168 -23.58 0.26 -14.76
N GLU A 169 -22.91 0.96 -13.83
CA GLU A 169 -21.48 0.80 -13.52
C GLU A 169 -21.27 -0.18 -12.35
N SER A 170 -22.32 -0.84 -11.86
CA SER A 170 -22.27 -1.70 -10.68
C SER A 170 -22.82 -3.10 -10.94
N ILE A 171 -22.25 -4.08 -10.25
CA ILE A 171 -22.73 -5.47 -10.20
C ILE A 171 -23.20 -5.79 -8.79
N PHE A 172 -24.37 -6.43 -8.63
CA PHE A 172 -24.91 -6.87 -7.35
C PHE A 172 -25.05 -8.40 -7.26
N LEU A 173 -24.52 -8.98 -6.18
CA LEU A 173 -24.58 -10.41 -5.87
C LEU A 173 -25.53 -10.64 -4.69
N ASP A 174 -26.51 -11.53 -4.88
CA ASP A 174 -27.50 -11.91 -3.86
C ASP A 174 -28.05 -13.31 -4.20
N ASP A 175 -28.38 -14.11 -3.19
CA ASP A 175 -29.00 -15.43 -3.36
C ASP A 175 -30.53 -15.33 -3.54
N ILE A 176 -31.14 -14.25 -3.05
CA ILE A 176 -32.58 -13.99 -3.06
C ILE A 176 -33.01 -13.40 -4.41
N SER A 177 -33.89 -14.13 -5.09
CA SER A 177 -34.35 -13.76 -6.45
C SER A 177 -35.15 -12.45 -6.51
N GLN A 178 -35.86 -12.09 -5.44
CA GLN A 178 -36.59 -10.81 -5.37
C GLN A 178 -35.64 -9.61 -5.29
N SER A 179 -34.57 -9.72 -4.47
CA SER A 179 -33.50 -8.72 -4.38
C SER A 179 -32.82 -8.51 -5.73
N ILE A 180 -32.50 -9.60 -6.44
CA ILE A 180 -31.91 -9.58 -7.78
C ILE A 180 -32.83 -8.86 -8.77
N LYS A 181 -34.13 -9.15 -8.77
CA LYS A 181 -35.10 -8.47 -9.66
C LYS A 181 -35.20 -6.98 -9.38
N ALA A 182 -35.27 -6.57 -8.12
CA ALA A 182 -35.35 -5.17 -7.74
C ALA A 182 -34.09 -4.37 -8.13
N ALA A 183 -32.90 -4.95 -7.89
CA ALA A 183 -31.64 -4.35 -8.34
C ALA A 183 -31.59 -4.20 -9.87
N ALA A 184 -32.00 -5.23 -10.61
CA ALA A 184 -32.02 -5.20 -12.07
C ALA A 184 -32.97 -4.12 -12.63
N GLN A 185 -34.12 -3.89 -12.01
CA GLN A 185 -35.06 -2.81 -12.38
C GLN A 185 -34.46 -1.41 -12.22
N LEU A 186 -33.46 -1.25 -11.36
CA LEU A 186 -32.71 -0.01 -11.20
C LEU A 186 -31.58 0.16 -12.21
N GLY A 187 -31.35 -0.83 -13.09
CA GLY A 187 -30.26 -0.84 -14.06
C GLY A 187 -28.93 -1.36 -13.50
N ILE A 188 -28.95 -2.00 -12.32
CA ILE A 188 -27.78 -2.67 -11.74
C ILE A 188 -27.60 -4.02 -12.43
N LYS A 189 -26.37 -4.36 -12.83
CA LYS A 189 -26.08 -5.71 -13.34
C LYS A 189 -26.13 -6.70 -12.17
N THR A 190 -26.72 -7.87 -12.35
CA THR A 190 -26.93 -8.81 -11.23
C THR A 190 -26.34 -10.19 -11.51
N VAL A 191 -25.93 -10.86 -10.43
CA VAL A 191 -25.47 -12.26 -10.42
C VAL A 191 -26.20 -12.96 -9.28
N LYS A 192 -26.99 -13.98 -9.58
CA LYS A 192 -27.70 -14.75 -8.56
C LYS A 192 -26.78 -15.83 -7.99
N VAL A 193 -26.55 -15.79 -6.69
CA VAL A 193 -25.67 -16.77 -6.02
C VAL A 193 -26.48 -17.99 -5.61
N VAL A 194 -26.41 -19.05 -6.41
CA VAL A 194 -26.89 -20.40 -6.04
C VAL A 194 -25.72 -21.27 -5.60
N ASP A 195 -24.62 -21.16 -6.32
CA ASP A 195 -23.33 -21.77 -6.02
C ASP A 195 -22.24 -20.70 -6.15
N THR A 196 -21.35 -20.63 -5.18
CA THR A 196 -20.33 -19.59 -5.11
C THR A 196 -19.33 -19.69 -6.27
N ALA A 197 -18.96 -20.89 -6.71
CA ALA A 197 -17.99 -21.07 -7.79
C ALA A 197 -18.60 -20.73 -9.15
N VAL A 198 -19.87 -21.09 -9.39
CA VAL A 198 -20.61 -20.67 -10.60
C VAL A 198 -20.78 -19.15 -10.64
N ALA A 199 -21.19 -18.54 -9.53
CA ALA A 199 -21.37 -17.09 -9.44
C ALA A 199 -20.06 -16.33 -9.69
N LEU A 200 -18.94 -16.81 -9.16
CA LEU A 200 -17.63 -16.19 -9.42
C LEU A 200 -17.21 -16.30 -10.88
N ARG A 201 -17.45 -17.42 -11.57
CA ARG A 201 -17.18 -17.54 -13.02
C ARG A 201 -18.03 -16.59 -13.85
N GLU A 202 -19.29 -16.40 -13.49
CA GLU A 202 -20.15 -15.41 -14.13
C GLU A 202 -19.63 -13.99 -13.89
N LEU A 203 -19.21 -13.69 -12.65
CA LEU A 203 -18.64 -12.41 -12.29
C LEU A 203 -17.31 -12.14 -13.03
N GLU A 204 -16.42 -13.12 -13.14
CA GLU A 204 -15.19 -13.06 -13.94
C GLU A 204 -15.49 -12.73 -15.41
N ALA A 205 -16.53 -13.32 -15.99
CA ALA A 205 -16.93 -13.05 -17.37
C ALA A 205 -17.40 -11.60 -17.57
N TYR A 206 -18.06 -11.00 -16.58
CA TYR A 206 -18.44 -9.58 -16.61
C TYR A 206 -17.28 -8.64 -16.39
N LEU A 207 -16.36 -9.00 -15.49
CA LEU A 207 -15.24 -8.15 -15.09
C LEU A 207 -14.04 -8.23 -16.05
N GLY A 208 -13.87 -9.37 -16.73
CA GLY A 208 -12.79 -9.60 -17.68
C GLY A 208 -11.43 -9.90 -17.04
N PHE A 209 -11.39 -10.29 -15.76
CA PHE A 209 -10.18 -10.67 -15.03
C PHE A 209 -10.48 -11.79 -14.02
N PRO A 210 -9.47 -12.60 -13.65
CA PRO A 210 -9.67 -13.71 -12.70
C PRO A 210 -9.90 -13.19 -11.27
N LEU A 211 -10.78 -13.88 -10.54
CA LEU A 211 -11.13 -13.60 -9.14
C LEU A 211 -10.44 -14.54 -8.14
N GLN A 212 -9.56 -15.41 -8.63
CA GLN A 212 -8.73 -16.32 -7.83
C GLN A 212 -7.24 -16.11 -8.16
N GLY A 213 -6.36 -16.54 -7.26
CA GLY A 213 -4.92 -16.31 -7.37
C GLY A 213 -4.56 -14.88 -6.97
N PHE A 214 -5.18 -14.36 -5.91
CA PHE A 214 -4.84 -13.05 -5.38
C PHE A 214 -3.41 -13.07 -4.85
N VAL A 215 -2.62 -12.11 -5.32
CA VAL A 215 -1.29 -11.84 -4.77
C VAL A 215 -1.27 -10.40 -4.28
N PRO A 216 -0.95 -10.15 -3.00
CA PRO A 216 -0.91 -8.80 -2.45
C PRO A 216 -0.12 -7.84 -3.32
N TYR A 217 -0.60 -6.60 -3.44
CA TYR A 217 0.04 -5.52 -4.19
C TYR A 217 0.09 -5.69 -5.72
N THR A 218 -0.51 -6.75 -6.25
CA THR A 218 -0.56 -7.03 -7.69
C THR A 218 -1.96 -6.83 -8.27
N ARG A 219 -2.01 -6.65 -9.58
CA ARG A 219 -3.23 -6.61 -10.39
C ARG A 219 -2.98 -7.31 -11.73
N SER A 220 -3.98 -7.36 -12.58
CA SER A 220 -3.87 -7.86 -13.95
C SER A 220 -2.89 -7.01 -14.76
N VAL A 221 -2.15 -7.68 -15.65
CA VAL A 221 -1.21 -7.00 -16.54
C VAL A 221 -1.99 -6.10 -17.49
N ARG A 222 -1.63 -4.81 -17.55
CA ARG A 222 -2.24 -3.88 -18.50
C ARG A 222 -2.02 -4.35 -19.94
N PRO A 223 -3.00 -4.22 -20.84
CA PRO A 223 -2.86 -4.64 -22.25
C PRO A 223 -1.67 -4.01 -22.97
N THR A 224 -1.33 -2.75 -22.65
CA THR A 224 -0.17 -2.04 -23.23
C THR A 224 1.19 -2.53 -22.71
N MET A 225 1.20 -3.44 -21.73
CA MET A 225 2.38 -3.90 -21.01
C MET A 225 2.44 -5.44 -20.94
N GLU A 226 1.76 -6.10 -21.88
CA GLU A 226 1.76 -7.56 -21.98
C GLU A 226 3.16 -8.12 -22.24
N ILE A 227 3.43 -9.26 -21.63
CA ILE A 227 4.68 -10.00 -21.78
C ILE A 227 4.39 -11.29 -22.55
N PRO A 228 5.24 -11.66 -23.54
CA PRO A 228 5.10 -12.92 -24.26
C PRO A 228 5.34 -14.12 -23.33
N LYS A 229 4.24 -14.64 -22.76
CA LYS A 229 4.23 -15.73 -21.75
C LYS A 229 5.03 -16.97 -22.18
N ASN A 230 4.89 -17.40 -23.44
CA ASN A 230 5.59 -18.58 -23.94
C ASN A 230 7.11 -18.43 -23.97
N ARG A 231 7.62 -17.23 -24.30
CA ARG A 231 9.07 -16.95 -24.31
C ARG A 231 9.59 -16.85 -22.88
N LEU A 232 8.84 -16.16 -22.02
CA LEU A 232 9.19 -16.03 -20.60
C LEU A 232 9.23 -17.39 -19.91
N GLN A 233 8.23 -18.24 -20.12
CA GLN A 233 8.15 -19.57 -19.51
C GLN A 233 9.37 -20.42 -19.86
N LYS A 234 9.70 -20.53 -21.16
CA LYS A 234 10.89 -21.29 -21.61
C LYS A 234 12.18 -20.77 -20.99
N TYR A 235 12.33 -19.44 -20.89
CA TYR A 235 13.49 -18.82 -20.27
C TYR A 235 13.57 -19.15 -18.77
N LEU A 236 12.45 -19.09 -18.05
CA LEU A 236 12.41 -19.39 -16.61
C LEU A 236 12.64 -20.88 -16.33
N GLU A 237 12.10 -21.78 -17.16
CA GLU A 237 12.36 -23.22 -17.06
C GLU A 237 13.85 -23.53 -17.24
N TYR A 238 14.53 -22.84 -18.16
CA TYR A 238 15.98 -22.92 -18.35
C TYR A 238 16.75 -22.39 -17.13
N VAL A 239 16.41 -21.19 -16.65
CA VAL A 239 17.07 -20.54 -15.50
C VAL A 239 16.94 -21.37 -14.21
N LEU A 240 15.77 -21.98 -14.00
CA LEU A 240 15.48 -22.80 -12.82
C LEU A 240 15.93 -24.26 -12.99
N GLY A 241 16.73 -24.57 -14.02
CA GLY A 241 17.30 -25.90 -14.23
C GLY A 241 16.26 -27.00 -14.45
N GLY A 242 15.09 -26.67 -15.01
CA GLY A 242 13.99 -27.62 -15.25
C GLY A 242 13.29 -28.12 -13.98
N GLN A 243 13.61 -27.59 -12.80
CA GLN A 243 13.00 -28.01 -11.53
C GLN A 243 11.60 -27.44 -11.29
N ALA A 244 11.23 -26.41 -12.05
CA ALA A 244 9.90 -25.78 -12.00
C ALA A 244 9.22 -25.92 -13.35
N THR A 245 8.30 -26.88 -13.44
CA THR A 245 7.42 -27.07 -14.60
C THR A 245 5.97 -26.89 -14.16
N GLY A 246 5.21 -26.03 -14.83
CA GLY A 246 3.83 -25.78 -14.44
C GLY A 246 3.20 -24.61 -15.18
N PRO A 247 1.93 -24.28 -14.89
CA PRO A 247 1.26 -23.13 -15.48
C PRO A 247 1.95 -21.83 -15.05
N LEU A 248 2.14 -20.92 -16.01
CA LEU A 248 2.68 -19.57 -15.77
C LEU A 248 1.54 -18.60 -15.42
N MET A 249 1.52 -18.12 -14.17
CA MET A 249 0.69 -16.98 -13.78
C MET A 249 1.53 -15.71 -13.83
N LEU A 250 0.98 -14.65 -14.43
CA LEU A 250 1.63 -13.36 -14.55
C LEU A 250 0.70 -12.26 -14.03
N ARG A 251 1.17 -11.47 -13.07
CA ARG A 251 0.47 -10.31 -12.52
C ARG A 251 1.41 -9.10 -12.53
N GLN A 252 0.86 -7.90 -12.54
CA GLN A 252 1.63 -6.65 -12.52
C GLN A 252 1.55 -6.01 -11.14
N PHE A 253 2.68 -5.54 -10.60
CA PHE A 253 2.63 -4.71 -9.40
C PHE A 253 2.04 -3.34 -9.74
N GLY A 254 0.93 -2.99 -9.10
CA GLY A 254 0.12 -1.83 -9.47
C GLY A 254 0.55 -0.52 -8.80
N HIS A 255 1.50 -0.57 -7.85
CA HIS A 255 1.69 0.48 -6.85
C HIS A 255 3.02 1.23 -6.92
N ARG A 256 3.91 0.91 -7.87
CA ARG A 256 5.20 1.59 -8.04
C ARG A 256 5.43 1.97 -9.50
N GLU A 257 5.93 3.17 -9.74
CA GLU A 257 6.30 3.65 -11.08
C GLU A 257 7.83 3.61 -11.31
N PRO A 258 8.28 3.27 -12.54
CA PRO A 258 7.46 2.80 -13.66
C PRO A 258 6.99 1.35 -13.46
N PRO A 259 5.79 1.00 -13.97
CA PRO A 259 5.09 -0.25 -13.67
C PRO A 259 5.61 -1.43 -14.50
N LEU A 260 6.93 -1.64 -14.47
CA LEU A 260 7.63 -2.70 -15.21
C LEU A 260 8.10 -3.82 -14.29
N THR A 261 7.48 -3.92 -13.11
CA THR A 261 7.71 -4.99 -12.15
C THR A 261 6.49 -5.91 -12.16
N TYR A 262 6.75 -7.20 -12.34
CA TYR A 262 5.75 -8.22 -12.54
C TYR A 262 5.95 -9.33 -11.51
N TYR A 263 4.86 -9.82 -10.96
CA TYR A 263 4.84 -11.06 -10.21
C TYR A 263 4.69 -12.22 -11.20
N VAL A 264 5.55 -13.22 -11.08
CA VAL A 264 5.54 -14.41 -11.92
C VAL A 264 5.47 -15.64 -11.02
N GLN A 265 4.50 -16.51 -11.26
CA GLN A 265 4.46 -17.83 -10.64
C GLN A 265 4.63 -18.89 -11.71
N LEU A 266 5.59 -19.79 -11.51
CA LEU A 266 5.85 -20.94 -12.37
C LEU A 266 5.86 -22.21 -11.51
N GLY A 267 4.78 -22.99 -11.60
CA GLY A 267 4.54 -24.09 -10.65
C GLY A 267 4.48 -23.55 -9.22
N ASP A 268 5.34 -24.08 -8.33
CA ASP A 268 5.41 -23.70 -6.92
C ASP A 268 6.38 -22.54 -6.64
N ARG A 269 7.08 -22.02 -7.66
CA ARG A 269 8.04 -20.94 -7.50
C ARG A 269 7.37 -19.58 -7.74
N SER A 270 7.47 -18.70 -6.75
CA SER A 270 7.04 -17.30 -6.84
C SER A 270 8.25 -16.39 -7.07
N LEU A 271 8.19 -15.58 -8.12
CA LEU A 271 9.30 -14.76 -8.62
C LEU A 271 8.83 -13.32 -8.87
N VAL A 272 9.80 -12.40 -8.91
CA VAL A 272 9.58 -11.02 -9.35
C VAL A 272 10.44 -10.76 -10.57
N LEU A 273 9.83 -10.28 -11.65
CA LEU A 273 10.50 -9.86 -12.87
C LEU A 273 10.48 -8.34 -12.96
N LYS A 274 11.65 -7.71 -13.11
CA LYS A 274 11.76 -6.28 -13.39
C LYS A 274 12.36 -6.07 -14.78
N LYS A 275 11.59 -5.40 -15.64
CA LYS A 275 11.95 -5.10 -17.02
C LYS A 275 12.37 -3.63 -17.15
N GLU A 276 13.33 -3.37 -18.03
CA GLU A 276 13.74 -2.01 -18.38
C GLU A 276 12.66 -1.29 -19.22
N PRO A 277 12.43 0.03 -19.03
CA PRO A 277 11.53 0.78 -19.89
C PRO A 277 11.99 0.76 -21.34
N ALA A 278 11.02 0.72 -22.27
CA ALA A 278 11.29 0.63 -23.70
C ALA A 278 11.80 1.94 -24.33
N ASP A 279 11.58 3.08 -23.67
CA ASP A 279 11.97 4.40 -24.17
C ASP A 279 13.26 4.91 -23.53
N ASP A 280 14.21 5.29 -24.37
CA ASP A 280 15.43 6.09 -24.07
C ASP A 280 15.10 7.53 -23.57
N LEU A 281 13.86 7.81 -23.15
CA LEU A 281 13.37 9.14 -22.75
C LEU A 281 13.75 9.53 -21.31
N LEU A 282 14.45 8.68 -20.57
CA LEU A 282 15.02 9.01 -19.27
C LEU A 282 16.52 9.27 -19.42
N PRO A 283 17.03 10.46 -19.04
CA PRO A 283 18.47 10.70 -19.08
C PRO A 283 19.17 9.77 -18.08
N ALA A 284 20.21 9.07 -18.55
CA ALA A 284 21.37 8.53 -17.83
C ALA A 284 21.11 7.99 -16.40
N GLY A 285 20.05 7.21 -16.20
CA GLY A 285 19.90 6.40 -14.97
C GLY A 285 20.60 5.05 -15.13
N PRO A 286 21.10 4.42 -14.06
CA PRO A 286 21.63 3.07 -14.15
C PRO A 286 20.54 2.12 -14.63
N GLY A 287 20.82 1.36 -15.70
CA GLY A 287 19.90 0.38 -16.26
C GLY A 287 19.68 -0.81 -15.31
N VAL A 288 18.74 -1.69 -15.66
CA VAL A 288 18.41 -2.88 -14.84
C VAL A 288 19.62 -3.80 -14.57
N THR A 289 20.62 -3.78 -15.45
CA THR A 289 21.90 -4.48 -15.27
C THR A 289 22.67 -3.97 -14.05
N GLN A 290 22.73 -2.65 -13.84
CA GLN A 290 23.48 -2.09 -12.72
C GLN A 290 22.77 -2.39 -11.39
N GLU A 291 21.44 -2.22 -11.34
CA GLU A 291 20.67 -2.57 -10.14
C GLU A 291 20.85 -4.05 -9.77
N CYS A 292 20.89 -4.95 -10.76
CA CYS A 292 21.14 -6.37 -10.56
C CYS A 292 22.51 -6.66 -9.94
N ARG A 293 23.57 -5.96 -10.36
CA ARG A 293 24.92 -6.10 -9.77
C ARG A 293 24.93 -5.65 -8.31
N VAL A 294 24.31 -4.51 -8.02
CA VAL A 294 24.19 -3.97 -6.66
C VAL A 294 23.45 -4.94 -5.75
N LEU A 295 22.32 -5.49 -6.21
CA LEU A 295 21.56 -6.48 -5.45
C LEU A 295 22.38 -7.73 -5.13
N LYS A 296 23.18 -8.24 -6.08
CA LYS A 296 24.05 -9.40 -5.83
C LYS A 296 25.12 -9.09 -4.78
N ALA A 297 25.83 -7.97 -4.94
CA ALA A 297 26.88 -7.57 -4.01
C ALA A 297 26.35 -7.34 -2.58
N LEU A 298 25.18 -6.71 -2.45
CA LEU A 298 24.52 -6.50 -1.17
C LEU A 298 24.03 -7.81 -0.53
N SER A 299 23.50 -8.72 -1.35
CA SER A 299 23.07 -10.05 -0.89
C SER A 299 24.25 -10.85 -0.34
N GLU A 300 25.39 -10.83 -1.04
CA GLU A 300 26.65 -11.47 -0.60
C GLU A 300 27.19 -10.83 0.69
N ALA A 301 27.02 -9.52 0.86
CA ALA A 301 27.37 -8.79 2.07
C ALA A 301 26.39 -8.98 3.25
N GLY A 302 25.31 -9.75 3.07
CA GLY A 302 24.34 -10.06 4.13
C GLY A 302 23.30 -8.95 4.38
N VAL A 303 23.15 -8.00 3.47
CA VAL A 303 22.04 -7.03 3.52
C VAL A 303 20.76 -7.74 3.06
N PRO A 304 19.61 -7.55 3.74
CA PRO A 304 18.34 -8.14 3.33
C PRO A 304 17.85 -7.49 2.04
N VAL A 305 18.16 -8.12 0.90
CA VAL A 305 17.70 -7.72 -0.44
C VAL A 305 17.14 -8.95 -1.17
N PRO A 306 16.27 -8.78 -2.18
CA PRO A 306 15.76 -9.92 -2.94
C PRO A 306 16.89 -10.68 -3.65
N THR A 307 16.95 -12.00 -3.47
CA THR A 307 17.93 -12.87 -4.14
C THR A 307 17.75 -12.80 -5.65
N VAL A 308 18.80 -12.37 -6.37
CA VAL A 308 18.81 -12.34 -7.83
C VAL A 308 19.04 -13.76 -8.37
N LEU A 309 18.11 -14.24 -9.20
CA LEU A 309 18.20 -15.56 -9.83
C LEU A 309 18.81 -15.48 -11.23
N ALA A 310 18.44 -14.47 -12.02
CA ALA A 310 18.97 -14.31 -13.38
C ALA A 310 18.89 -12.87 -13.87
N LEU A 311 19.81 -12.54 -14.78
CA LEU A 311 19.81 -11.34 -15.60
C LEU A 311 19.77 -11.76 -17.07
N CYS A 312 18.81 -11.21 -17.82
CA CYS A 312 18.69 -11.41 -19.26
C CYS A 312 18.93 -10.09 -19.98
N GLU A 313 20.05 -9.99 -20.69
CA GLU A 313 20.35 -8.83 -21.54
C GLU A 313 19.88 -9.04 -23.00
N ASP A 314 19.51 -10.27 -23.35
CA ASP A 314 18.97 -10.60 -24.67
C ASP A 314 17.56 -10.00 -24.86
N ARG A 315 17.50 -8.94 -25.67
CA ARG A 315 16.26 -8.23 -26.03
C ARG A 315 15.32 -9.10 -26.88
N SER A 316 15.76 -10.21 -27.46
CA SER A 316 14.91 -11.11 -28.26
C SER A 316 13.80 -11.78 -27.44
N ILE A 317 14.02 -11.93 -26.13
CA ILE A 317 13.10 -12.62 -25.22
C ILE A 317 11.87 -11.75 -24.92
N LEU A 318 12.07 -10.57 -24.33
CA LEU A 318 10.99 -9.68 -23.86
C LEU A 318 10.99 -8.26 -24.48
N GLY A 319 11.86 -8.01 -25.47
CA GLY A 319 12.01 -6.70 -26.12
C GLY A 319 12.89 -5.70 -25.37
N ALA A 320 13.28 -6.00 -24.13
CA ALA A 320 14.20 -5.18 -23.33
C ALA A 320 14.93 -6.07 -22.29
N PRO A 321 16.07 -5.63 -21.76
CA PRO A 321 16.73 -6.30 -20.65
C PRO A 321 15.81 -6.41 -19.41
N PHE A 322 16.00 -7.48 -18.65
CA PHE A 322 15.25 -7.70 -17.41
C PHE A 322 16.05 -8.60 -16.45
N TYR A 323 15.75 -8.51 -15.16
CA TYR A 323 16.22 -9.48 -14.18
C TYR A 323 15.06 -10.12 -13.44
N VAL A 324 15.35 -11.28 -12.84
CA VAL A 324 14.40 -12.08 -12.06
C VAL A 324 14.97 -12.29 -10.67
N THR A 325 14.16 -12.03 -9.65
CA THR A 325 14.49 -12.30 -8.24
C THR A 325 13.48 -13.26 -7.64
N GLU A 326 13.82 -13.80 -6.47
CA GLU A 326 12.83 -14.44 -5.61
C GLU A 326 11.77 -13.44 -5.15
N HIS A 327 10.55 -13.92 -4.95
CA HIS A 327 9.47 -13.13 -4.36
C HIS A 327 9.53 -13.18 -2.84
N CYS A 328 9.84 -12.04 -2.21
CA CYS A 328 9.79 -11.87 -0.76
C CYS A 328 8.34 -11.62 -0.32
N ALA A 329 7.65 -12.68 0.13
CA ALA A 329 6.29 -12.56 0.65
C ALA A 329 6.28 -11.88 2.02
N GLY A 330 5.92 -10.59 2.06
CA GLY A 330 5.88 -9.80 3.29
C GLY A 330 4.95 -8.59 3.20
N HIS A 331 5.03 -7.72 4.20
CA HIS A 331 4.18 -6.54 4.34
C HIS A 331 4.92 -5.25 3.97
N LEU A 332 4.27 -4.41 3.17
CA LEU A 332 4.73 -3.06 2.81
C LEU A 332 3.91 -1.99 3.54
N TYR A 333 4.55 -1.19 4.37
CA TYR A 333 3.93 -0.05 5.04
C TYR A 333 4.00 1.20 4.16
N ARG A 334 2.84 1.73 3.74
CA ARG A 334 2.76 2.98 2.95
C ARG A 334 2.56 4.22 3.80
N ASP A 335 1.76 4.11 4.84
CA ASP A 335 1.56 5.19 5.80
C ASP A 335 2.63 5.06 6.88
N VAL A 336 3.50 6.07 6.95
CA VAL A 336 4.55 6.21 7.97
C VAL A 336 3.98 6.28 9.39
N GLY A 337 2.70 6.57 9.56
CA GLY A 337 1.99 6.48 10.84
C GLY A 337 1.65 5.07 11.29
N LEU A 338 1.88 4.04 10.46
CA LEU A 338 1.67 2.62 10.79
C LEU A 338 0.30 2.36 11.46
N PRO A 339 -0.81 2.71 10.78
CA PRO A 339 -2.14 2.54 11.35
C PRO A 339 -2.44 1.05 11.63
N GLY A 340 -3.08 0.77 12.76
CA GLY A 340 -3.40 -0.60 13.18
C GLY A 340 -2.31 -1.29 14.01
N LEU A 341 -1.11 -0.72 14.13
CA LEU A 341 -0.10 -1.19 15.07
C LEU A 341 -0.23 -0.50 16.43
N THR A 342 0.17 -1.21 17.49
CA THR A 342 0.33 -0.65 18.83
C THR A 342 1.56 0.26 18.91
N PRO A 343 1.63 1.19 19.89
CA PRO A 343 2.79 2.08 20.05
C PRO A 343 4.16 1.34 20.11
N SER A 344 4.24 0.23 20.83
CA SER A 344 5.47 -0.58 20.93
C SER A 344 5.85 -1.22 19.59
N GLN A 345 4.87 -1.73 18.84
CA GLN A 345 5.10 -2.28 17.50
C GLN A 345 5.57 -1.20 16.53
N ARG A 346 5.04 0.03 16.59
CA ARG A 346 5.52 1.14 15.76
C ARG A 346 6.98 1.46 16.04
N ARG A 347 7.37 1.60 17.32
CA ARG A 347 8.77 1.83 17.70
C ARG A 347 9.69 0.71 17.21
N ALA A 348 9.25 -0.55 17.29
CA ALA A 348 10.02 -1.70 16.80
C ALA A 348 10.23 -1.68 15.27
N VAL A 349 9.22 -1.27 14.50
CA VAL A 349 9.34 -1.12 13.03
C VAL A 349 10.37 -0.04 12.67
N TYR A 350 10.36 1.09 13.36
CA TYR A 350 11.36 2.14 13.16
C TYR A 350 12.77 1.71 13.57
N ALA A 351 12.90 0.96 14.67
CA ALA A 351 14.20 0.41 15.07
C ALA A 351 14.76 -0.58 14.03
N ALA A 352 13.92 -1.47 13.49
CA ALA A 352 14.34 -2.38 12.42
C ALA A 352 14.72 -1.64 11.13
N MET A 353 14.04 -0.53 10.83
CA MET A 353 14.39 0.34 9.71
C MET A 353 15.77 0.99 9.88
N SER A 354 16.10 1.51 11.07
CA SER A 354 17.43 2.09 11.35
C SER A 354 18.53 1.03 11.35
N GLU A 355 18.25 -0.16 11.86
CA GLU A 355 19.19 -1.29 11.86
C GLU A 355 19.55 -1.74 10.43
N VAL A 356 18.58 -1.82 9.52
CA VAL A 356 18.89 -2.18 8.13
C VAL A 356 19.65 -1.08 7.42
N LEU A 357 19.32 0.19 7.67
CA LEU A 357 20.06 1.30 7.09
C LEU A 357 21.54 1.29 7.53
N SER A 358 21.82 1.00 8.81
CA SER A 358 23.19 0.88 9.30
C SER A 358 23.92 -0.30 8.67
N LYS A 359 23.25 -1.45 8.47
CA LYS A 359 23.82 -2.60 7.74
C LYS A 359 24.22 -2.23 6.32
N ILE A 360 23.37 -1.53 5.58
CA ILE A 360 23.70 -1.05 4.22
C ILE A 360 24.96 -0.17 4.25
N HIS A 361 25.01 0.78 5.18
CA HIS A 361 26.13 1.72 5.27
C HIS A 361 27.43 1.09 5.82
N SER A 362 27.34 -0.12 6.40
CA SER A 362 28.50 -0.90 6.86
C SER A 362 29.13 -1.77 5.77
N VAL A 363 28.49 -1.89 4.60
CA VAL A 363 29.00 -2.73 3.51
C VAL A 363 30.21 -2.07 2.85
N GLU A 364 31.33 -2.79 2.82
CA GLU A 364 32.52 -2.43 2.06
C GLU A 364 32.41 -2.93 0.62
N LEU A 365 31.75 -2.15 -0.25
CA LEU A 365 31.76 -2.42 -1.69
C LEU A 365 32.94 -1.72 -2.38
N ARG A 366 33.50 -2.36 -3.41
CA ARG A 366 34.53 -1.73 -4.25
C ARG A 366 33.85 -0.81 -5.28
N ALA A 367 34.49 0.30 -5.64
CA ALA A 367 33.98 1.23 -6.66
C ALA A 367 33.64 0.54 -7.99
N ALA A 368 34.35 -0.54 -8.34
CA ALA A 368 34.11 -1.33 -9.54
C ALA A 368 32.72 -2.03 -9.57
N GLU A 369 32.08 -2.24 -8.42
CA GLU A 369 30.76 -2.89 -8.33
C GLU A 369 29.61 -1.89 -8.51
N LEU A 370 29.88 -0.59 -8.31
CA LEU A 370 28.90 0.50 -8.42
C LEU A 370 29.06 1.39 -9.66
N GLU A 371 30.07 1.12 -10.51
CA GLU A 371 30.39 1.88 -11.75
C GLU A 371 30.48 3.41 -11.58
N ASP A 372 30.64 3.91 -10.35
CA ASP A 372 30.82 5.33 -10.08
C ASP A 372 32.31 5.61 -9.86
N GLY A 373 32.98 6.05 -10.94
CA GLY A 373 34.39 6.46 -10.96
C GLY A 373 34.63 7.86 -10.38
N GLY A 374 33.77 8.31 -9.46
CA GLY A 374 33.95 9.59 -8.76
C GLY A 374 35.13 9.53 -7.79
N GLU A 375 35.81 10.66 -7.59
CA GLU A 375 36.84 10.75 -6.56
C GLU A 375 36.20 10.55 -5.17
N PRO A 376 36.77 9.68 -4.31
CA PRO A 376 36.31 9.52 -2.94
C PRO A 376 36.27 10.88 -2.23
N GLY A 377 35.13 11.18 -1.57
CA GLY A 377 34.96 12.42 -0.81
C GLY A 377 34.41 13.62 -1.59
N SER A 378 34.06 13.47 -2.88
CA SER A 378 33.40 14.54 -3.68
C SER A 378 31.90 14.31 -3.94
N TYR A 379 31.28 13.33 -3.28
CA TYR A 379 29.91 12.90 -3.57
C TYR A 379 28.88 14.03 -3.46
N ILE A 380 28.88 14.77 -2.34
CA ILE A 380 27.90 15.85 -2.13
C ILE A 380 28.05 16.94 -3.20
N GLN A 381 29.28 17.29 -3.57
CA GLN A 381 29.57 18.31 -4.57
C GLN A 381 29.03 17.89 -5.95
N GLN A 382 29.34 16.65 -6.36
CA GLN A 382 28.87 16.09 -7.63
C GLN A 382 27.34 15.99 -7.68
N GLN A 383 26.71 15.58 -6.59
CA GLN A 383 25.25 15.52 -6.51
C GLN A 383 24.63 16.92 -6.59
N VAL A 384 25.13 17.91 -5.84
CA VAL A 384 24.60 19.28 -5.90
C VAL A 384 24.71 19.84 -7.32
N GLN A 385 25.82 19.62 -8.00
CA GLN A 385 25.97 20.01 -9.41
C GLN A 385 24.95 19.30 -10.30
N THR A 386 24.87 17.97 -10.22
CA THR A 386 23.95 17.15 -11.04
C THR A 386 22.49 17.55 -10.85
N TRP A 387 22.04 17.72 -9.60
CA TRP A 387 20.67 18.10 -9.30
C TRP A 387 20.37 19.56 -9.70
N THR A 388 21.36 20.45 -9.66
CA THR A 388 21.23 21.82 -10.18
C THR A 388 21.03 21.81 -11.69
N GLU A 389 21.85 21.05 -12.43
CA GLU A 389 21.72 20.90 -13.88
C GLU A 389 20.34 20.31 -14.26
N GLN A 390 19.90 19.28 -13.53
CA GLN A 390 18.56 18.70 -13.72
C GLN A 390 17.43 19.69 -13.42
N TYR A 391 17.56 20.48 -12.34
CA TYR A 391 16.60 21.54 -12.03
C TYR A 391 16.49 22.53 -13.18
N ARG A 392 17.61 23.03 -13.70
CA ARG A 392 17.65 23.97 -14.84
C ARG A 392 17.03 23.38 -16.10
N ALA A 393 17.32 22.12 -16.42
CA ALA A 393 16.72 21.44 -17.58
C ALA A 393 15.20 21.24 -17.43
N MET A 394 14.73 21.07 -16.19
CA MET A 394 13.33 20.83 -15.86
C MET A 394 12.59 22.09 -15.41
N GLU A 395 13.25 23.24 -15.45
CA GLU A 395 12.68 24.51 -15.01
C GLU A 395 11.42 24.82 -15.83
N MET A 396 10.36 25.20 -15.12
CA MET A 396 9.09 25.65 -15.69
C MET A 396 8.77 27.07 -15.21
N GLN A 397 9.08 27.34 -13.95
CA GLN A 397 9.11 28.68 -13.37
C GLN A 397 10.27 28.78 -12.37
N VAL A 398 10.67 30.01 -12.08
CA VAL A 398 11.69 30.28 -11.07
C VAL A 398 11.07 30.11 -9.68
N ILE A 399 11.60 29.16 -8.89
CA ILE A 399 11.29 29.03 -7.47
C ILE A 399 12.34 29.80 -6.67
N PRO A 400 12.00 30.92 -5.99
CA PRO A 400 12.99 31.77 -5.33
C PRO A 400 13.85 31.04 -4.29
N ALA A 401 13.27 30.07 -3.56
CA ALA A 401 14.02 29.26 -2.60
C ALA A 401 15.08 28.37 -3.27
N MET A 402 14.77 27.81 -4.45
CA MET A 402 15.73 27.01 -5.21
C MET A 402 16.90 27.84 -5.68
N GLU A 403 16.68 29.07 -6.15
CA GLU A 403 17.77 29.98 -6.54
C GLU A 403 18.74 30.27 -5.39
N ARG A 404 18.19 30.48 -4.19
CA ARG A 404 19.00 30.69 -2.98
C ARG A 404 19.77 29.43 -2.60
N LEU A 405 19.15 28.25 -2.67
CA LEU A 405 19.79 26.96 -2.39
C LEU A 405 20.90 26.64 -3.38
N ILE A 406 20.69 26.87 -4.68
CA ILE A 406 21.70 26.67 -5.74
C ILE A 406 22.94 27.52 -5.47
N THR A 407 22.76 28.72 -4.91
CA THR A 407 23.87 29.59 -4.53
C THR A 407 24.50 29.18 -3.19
N TRP A 408 23.69 28.74 -2.23
CA TRP A 408 24.12 28.47 -0.85
C TRP A 408 24.82 27.13 -0.68
N LEU A 409 24.30 26.05 -1.28
CA LEU A 409 24.83 24.69 -1.11
C LEU A 409 26.32 24.58 -1.47
N PRO A 410 26.81 25.16 -2.60
CA PRO A 410 28.23 25.10 -2.93
C PRO A 410 29.17 25.77 -1.94
N LEU A 411 28.66 26.69 -1.12
CA LEU A 411 29.45 27.46 -0.15
C LEU A 411 29.50 26.81 1.24
N HIS A 412 28.72 25.74 1.47
CA HIS A 412 28.51 25.14 2.79
C HIS A 412 28.75 23.63 2.81
N PHE A 413 29.54 23.10 1.87
CA PHE A 413 29.83 21.67 1.81
C PHE A 413 30.45 21.16 3.13
N PRO A 414 30.13 19.91 3.54
CA PRO A 414 30.80 19.26 4.67
C PRO A 414 32.32 19.21 4.47
N GLU A 415 33.09 19.48 5.53
CA GLU A 415 34.57 19.43 5.49
C GLU A 415 35.11 18.00 5.27
N SER A 416 34.37 16.99 5.72
CA SER A 416 34.72 15.59 5.53
C SER A 416 33.48 14.80 5.10
N GLN A 417 33.72 13.81 4.23
CA GLN A 417 32.70 12.89 3.74
C GLN A 417 33.21 11.47 3.90
N LYS A 418 32.33 10.57 4.30
CA LYS A 418 32.60 9.13 4.26
C LYS A 418 32.13 8.57 2.92
N THR A 419 32.71 7.46 2.50
CA THR A 419 32.26 6.73 1.32
C THR A 419 31.68 5.41 1.76
N ALA A 420 30.37 5.27 1.61
CA ALA A 420 29.61 4.05 1.86
C ALA A 420 28.61 3.85 0.73
N VAL A 421 28.01 2.66 0.65
CA VAL A 421 26.87 2.44 -0.24
C VAL A 421 25.71 3.29 0.25
N VAL A 422 25.21 4.18 -0.60
CA VAL A 422 23.97 4.92 -0.37
C VAL A 422 22.88 4.34 -1.24
N HIS A 423 21.72 4.08 -0.66
CA HIS A 423 20.51 3.64 -1.37
C HIS A 423 19.92 4.80 -2.20
N GLY A 424 20.02 6.04 -1.72
CA GLY A 424 19.62 7.26 -2.44
C GLY A 424 18.12 7.59 -2.41
N ASP A 425 17.30 6.64 -1.96
CA ASP A 425 15.84 6.77 -1.81
C ASP A 425 15.27 5.90 -0.67
N PHE A 426 16.01 5.78 0.45
CA PHE A 426 15.67 4.86 1.54
C PHE A 426 14.47 5.34 2.35
N ARG A 427 13.35 4.62 2.27
CA ARG A 427 12.08 4.97 2.89
C ARG A 427 11.34 3.74 3.39
N LEU A 428 10.40 3.94 4.32
CA LEU A 428 9.59 2.87 4.88
C LEU A 428 8.81 2.09 3.81
N ASP A 429 8.28 2.78 2.80
CA ASP A 429 7.54 2.16 1.70
C ASP A 429 8.43 1.35 0.74
N ASN A 430 9.75 1.39 0.91
CA ASN A 430 10.75 0.60 0.21
C ASN A 430 11.17 -0.68 0.97
N LEU A 431 10.62 -0.94 2.15
CA LEU A 431 10.99 -2.08 2.99
C LEU A 431 9.88 -3.12 3.06
N ILE A 432 10.19 -4.36 2.70
CA ILE A 432 9.32 -5.51 2.93
C ILE A 432 9.58 -6.03 4.34
N PHE A 433 8.58 -5.99 5.20
CA PHE A 433 8.62 -6.52 6.56
C PHE A 433 8.08 -7.95 6.64
N HIS A 434 8.54 -8.71 7.61
CA HIS A 434 7.95 -9.98 7.97
C HIS A 434 6.49 -9.76 8.44
N PRO A 435 5.52 -10.62 8.05
CA PRO A 435 4.11 -10.40 8.37
C PRO A 435 3.80 -10.31 9.88
N GLU A 436 4.57 -11.02 10.69
CA GLU A 436 4.33 -11.16 12.14
C GLU A 436 5.43 -10.57 13.04
N ARG A 437 6.58 -10.21 12.45
CA ARG A 437 7.78 -9.81 13.21
C ARG A 437 8.26 -8.45 12.69
N PRO A 438 8.76 -7.55 13.55
CA PRO A 438 9.32 -6.27 13.14
C PRO A 438 10.72 -6.49 12.54
N GLU A 439 10.80 -7.27 11.47
CA GLU A 439 12.04 -7.65 10.79
C GLU A 439 11.89 -7.31 9.30
N VAL A 440 12.91 -6.67 8.71
CA VAL A 440 12.93 -6.35 7.29
C VAL A 440 13.46 -7.56 6.52
N LEU A 441 12.63 -8.12 5.65
CA LEU A 441 12.97 -9.22 4.76
C LEU A 441 13.73 -8.76 3.52
N ALA A 442 13.39 -7.58 2.99
CA ALA A 442 14.02 -7.06 1.79
C ALA A 442 13.92 -5.54 1.66
N VAL A 443 15.02 -4.93 1.22
CA VAL A 443 15.10 -3.52 0.80
C VAL A 443 14.93 -3.45 -0.72
N LEU A 444 13.99 -2.63 -1.18
CA LEU A 444 13.66 -2.41 -2.59
C LEU A 444 14.03 -1.00 -3.03
N GLY A 445 14.21 -0.78 -4.34
CA GLY A 445 14.30 0.58 -4.90
C GLY A 445 15.73 1.09 -5.14
N TRP A 446 16.65 0.19 -5.44
CA TRP A 446 18.09 0.45 -5.64
C TRP A 446 18.45 1.19 -6.94
N LYS A 447 17.48 1.76 -7.66
CA LYS A 447 17.73 2.46 -8.94
C LYS A 447 18.57 3.73 -8.81
N PHE A 448 18.67 4.28 -7.60
CA PHE A 448 19.43 5.51 -7.30
C PHE A 448 20.65 5.22 -6.43
N SER A 449 21.04 3.96 -6.27
CA SER A 449 22.15 3.59 -5.41
C SER A 449 23.49 3.98 -6.00
N THR A 450 24.39 4.47 -5.17
CA THR A 450 25.76 4.89 -5.55
C THR A 450 26.68 4.78 -4.32
N LEU A 451 27.97 5.09 -4.49
CA LEU A 451 28.89 5.34 -3.38
C LEU A 451 28.85 6.81 -2.99
N GLY A 452 28.58 7.09 -1.71
CA GLY A 452 28.43 8.45 -1.23
C GLY A 452 28.47 8.59 0.28
N ASP A 453 28.11 9.78 0.75
CA ASP A 453 28.04 10.06 2.18
C ASP A 453 26.76 9.44 2.78
N PRO A 454 26.89 8.48 3.72
CA PRO A 454 25.74 7.80 4.33
C PRO A 454 24.80 8.76 5.08
N ILE A 455 25.29 9.91 5.56
CA ILE A 455 24.47 10.90 6.25
C ILE A 455 23.37 11.44 5.32
N SER A 456 23.63 11.51 4.02
CA SER A 456 22.63 11.93 3.03
C SER A 456 21.40 11.02 3.00
N ASP A 457 21.58 9.72 3.22
CA ASP A 457 20.48 8.76 3.27
C ASP A 457 19.71 8.80 4.58
N VAL A 458 20.38 9.04 5.71
CA VAL A 458 19.73 9.28 7.00
C VAL A 458 18.86 10.53 6.92
N ALA A 459 19.39 11.63 6.37
CA ALA A 459 18.63 12.86 6.17
C ALA A 459 17.43 12.67 5.23
N ASN A 460 17.62 11.94 4.13
CA ASN A 460 16.52 11.58 3.22
C ASN A 460 15.42 10.81 3.94
N ASN A 461 15.79 9.86 4.79
CA ASN A 461 14.83 9.05 5.54
C ASN A 461 14.07 9.91 6.57
N CYS A 462 14.75 10.87 7.22
CA CYS A 462 14.16 11.81 8.17
C CYS A 462 13.22 12.86 7.53
N MET A 463 13.20 13.01 6.20
CA MET A 463 12.30 13.98 5.55
C MET A 463 10.82 13.76 5.89
N ALA A 464 10.40 12.50 6.09
CA ALA A 464 9.01 12.16 6.41
C ALA A 464 8.48 12.89 7.65
N TYR A 465 9.35 13.24 8.61
CA TYR A 465 8.97 13.96 9.83
C TYR A 465 8.49 15.40 9.60
N PHE A 466 8.94 16.04 8.51
CA PHE A 466 8.65 17.44 8.22
C PHE A 466 7.62 17.63 7.10
N LEU A 467 7.25 16.54 6.42
CA LEU A 467 6.22 16.56 5.39
C LEU A 467 4.81 16.39 5.98
N PRO A 468 3.78 17.03 5.39
CA PRO A 468 2.38 16.82 5.78
C PRO A 468 1.93 15.35 5.64
N PRO A 469 0.93 14.89 6.42
CA PRO A 469 0.39 13.53 6.32
C PRO A 469 -0.13 13.15 4.93
N HIS A 470 -0.66 14.13 4.19
CA HIS A 470 -1.24 13.95 2.86
C HIS A 470 -0.46 14.72 1.79
N PHE A 471 0.82 14.42 1.62
CA PHE A 471 1.71 15.13 0.68
C PHE A 471 1.90 14.38 -0.65
N GLY A 472 0.86 14.37 -1.48
CA GLY A 472 0.87 13.65 -2.76
C GLY A 472 1.02 12.13 -2.60
N THR A 473 2.03 11.54 -3.23
CA THR A 473 2.41 10.12 -3.08
C THR A 473 3.26 9.85 -1.84
N LEU A 474 3.90 10.88 -1.29
CA LEU A 474 4.66 10.78 -0.04
C LEU A 474 3.70 10.97 1.16
N ARG A 475 3.93 10.22 2.22
CA ARG A 475 3.17 10.33 3.48
C ARG A 475 4.14 10.81 4.55
N GLY A 476 3.80 11.92 5.19
CA GLY A 476 4.61 12.48 6.26
C GLY A 476 3.98 12.37 7.64
N LEU A 477 4.68 12.90 8.64
CA LEU A 477 4.32 12.86 10.06
C LEU A 477 4.17 14.25 10.68
N ARG A 478 4.34 15.32 9.89
CA ARG A 478 4.21 16.69 10.41
C ARG A 478 2.87 16.86 11.13
N GLU A 479 2.92 17.51 12.29
CA GLU A 479 1.76 17.81 13.15
C GLU A 479 1.02 16.57 13.71
N ARG A 480 1.57 15.35 13.52
CA ARG A 480 1.07 14.16 14.23
C ARG A 480 1.65 14.09 15.64
N ASP A 481 0.84 13.61 16.56
CA ASP A 481 1.23 13.32 17.94
C ASP A 481 2.06 12.03 17.98
N LEU A 482 3.38 12.19 17.82
CA LEU A 482 4.33 11.08 17.72
C LEU A 482 4.39 10.26 19.00
N GLU A 483 4.33 10.92 20.16
CA GLU A 483 4.39 10.28 21.47
C GLU A 483 3.19 9.35 21.68
N ARG A 484 1.97 9.84 21.45
CA ARG A 484 0.77 9.01 21.53
C ARG A 484 0.76 7.87 20.51
N LEU A 485 1.37 8.09 19.35
CA LEU A 485 1.54 7.04 18.35
C LEU A 485 2.65 6.05 18.71
N GLY A 486 3.58 6.37 19.62
CA GLY A 486 4.78 5.57 19.88
C GLY A 486 5.76 5.54 18.70
N ILE A 487 5.73 6.58 17.86
CA ILE A 487 6.68 6.76 16.76
C ILE A 487 7.85 7.61 17.30
N PRO A 488 9.11 7.19 17.12
CA PRO A 488 10.25 8.00 17.59
C PRO A 488 10.30 9.34 16.87
N THR A 489 10.76 10.40 17.54
CA THR A 489 11.04 11.68 16.87
C THR A 489 12.15 11.54 15.82
N ALA A 490 12.35 12.55 14.97
CA ALA A 490 13.44 12.54 14.00
C ALA A 490 14.81 12.41 14.70
N GLU A 491 14.97 13.08 15.84
CA GLU A 491 16.16 13.03 16.68
C GLU A 491 16.34 11.64 17.28
N GLU A 492 15.31 11.07 17.92
CA GLU A 492 15.37 9.71 18.48
C GLU A 492 15.69 8.67 17.41
N TYR A 493 15.05 8.75 16.23
CA TYR A 493 15.30 7.83 15.13
C TYR A 493 16.73 7.95 14.59
N SER A 494 17.21 9.18 14.37
CA SER A 494 18.59 9.38 13.94
C SER A 494 19.58 8.85 14.98
N GLN A 495 19.28 9.01 16.28
CA GLN A 495 20.09 8.46 17.37
C GLN A 495 20.16 6.94 17.33
N MET A 496 19.04 6.25 17.07
CA MET A 496 19.05 4.78 16.89
C MET A 496 20.03 4.37 15.78
N TYR A 497 20.07 5.10 14.66
CA TYR A 497 21.03 4.84 13.58
C TYR A 497 22.49 5.12 14.01
N TRP A 498 22.74 6.24 14.71
CA TRP A 498 24.08 6.60 15.19
C TRP A 498 24.62 5.56 16.18
N ASP A 499 23.76 5.05 17.07
CA ASP A 499 24.10 4.00 18.04
C ASP A 499 24.52 2.71 17.35
N HIS A 500 23.85 2.31 16.27
CA HIS A 500 24.23 1.12 15.49
C HIS A 500 25.58 1.25 14.77
N THR A 501 25.91 2.46 14.31
CA THR A 501 27.14 2.70 13.52
C THR A 501 28.34 3.13 14.38
N GLY A 502 28.11 3.43 15.66
CA GLY A 502 29.13 4.02 16.54
C GLY A 502 29.57 5.43 16.12
N MET A 503 28.83 6.07 15.19
CA MET A 503 29.12 7.43 14.73
C MET A 503 28.45 8.45 15.65
N GLN A 504 28.99 9.66 15.68
CA GLN A 504 28.35 10.78 16.36
C GLN A 504 27.42 11.53 15.41
N HIS A 505 26.38 12.14 15.97
CA HIS A 505 25.49 13.01 15.23
C HIS A 505 26.28 14.14 14.54
N PRO A 506 26.12 14.35 13.22
CA PRO A 506 26.91 15.33 12.49
C PRO A 506 26.55 16.75 12.92
N GLU A 507 27.55 17.62 13.06
CA GLU A 507 27.29 18.98 13.50
C GLU A 507 26.56 19.83 12.44
N ASN A 508 26.78 19.52 11.16
CA ASN A 508 26.18 20.16 10.00
C ASN A 508 24.91 19.44 9.51
N TRP A 509 24.16 18.81 10.41
CA TRP A 509 22.94 18.06 10.08
C TRP A 509 21.93 18.87 9.25
N ASN A 510 21.77 20.17 9.53
CA ASN A 510 20.83 21.00 8.79
C ASN A 510 21.24 21.19 7.31
N PHE A 511 22.54 21.14 6.99
CA PHE A 511 22.99 21.10 5.59
C PHE A 511 22.44 19.85 4.87
N TYR A 512 22.56 18.68 5.50
CA TYR A 512 22.07 17.43 4.90
C TYR A 512 20.55 17.42 4.74
N MET A 513 19.80 17.97 5.70
CA MET A 513 18.34 18.14 5.57
C MET A 513 17.98 19.12 4.45
N ALA A 514 18.68 20.26 4.34
CA ALA A 514 18.49 21.21 3.24
C ALA A 514 18.76 20.56 1.88
N PHE A 515 19.86 19.79 1.78
CA PHE A 515 20.24 19.05 0.58
C PHE A 515 19.21 17.96 0.22
N ALA A 516 18.71 17.20 1.19
CA ALA A 516 17.67 16.18 0.99
C ALA A 516 16.38 16.79 0.40
N PHE A 517 15.88 17.88 1.00
CA PHE A 517 14.71 18.58 0.49
C PHE A 517 14.97 19.26 -0.85
N PHE A 518 16.15 19.82 -1.09
CA PHE A 518 16.54 20.33 -2.41
C PHE A 518 16.39 19.25 -3.49
N ARG A 519 16.94 18.05 -3.27
CA ARG A 519 16.78 16.90 -4.20
C ARG A 519 15.31 16.52 -4.42
N LEU A 520 14.52 16.53 -3.36
CA LEU A 520 13.09 16.24 -3.45
C LEU A 520 12.34 17.30 -4.27
N ALA A 521 12.63 18.59 -4.09
CA ALA A 521 12.03 19.68 -4.86
C ALA A 521 12.31 19.52 -6.37
N VAL A 522 13.56 19.23 -6.75
CA VAL A 522 13.93 18.96 -8.15
C VAL A 522 13.14 17.78 -8.72
N ARG A 523 13.01 16.69 -7.96
CA ARG A 523 12.25 15.50 -8.36
C ARG A 523 10.76 15.81 -8.58
N LEU A 524 10.13 16.56 -7.66
CA LEU A 524 8.72 16.93 -7.76
C LEU A 524 8.46 17.85 -8.97
N GLN A 525 9.36 18.80 -9.24
CA GLN A 525 9.27 19.63 -10.45
C GLN A 525 9.39 18.80 -11.73
N GLY A 526 10.32 17.84 -11.77
CA GLY A 526 10.49 16.93 -12.90
C GLY A 526 9.25 16.05 -13.15
N LEU A 527 8.63 15.54 -12.09
CA LEU A 527 7.37 14.79 -12.18
C LEU A 527 6.23 15.66 -12.72
N HIS A 528 6.08 16.88 -12.20
CA HIS A 528 5.06 17.82 -12.67
C HIS A 528 5.24 18.18 -14.16
N LYS A 529 6.48 18.41 -14.62
CA LYS A 529 6.76 18.68 -16.05
C LYS A 529 6.37 17.51 -16.95
N ARG A 530 6.52 16.27 -16.47
CA ARG A 530 6.14 15.06 -17.21
C ARG A 530 4.63 14.87 -17.23
N SER A 531 3.93 15.12 -16.13
CA SER A 531 2.46 15.02 -16.08
C SER A 531 1.80 15.99 -17.06
N LEU A 532 2.39 17.16 -17.29
CA LEU A 532 1.91 18.13 -18.29
C LEU A 532 2.16 17.69 -19.75
N ARG A 533 3.18 16.88 -20.01
CA ARG A 533 3.51 16.37 -21.36
C ARG A 533 2.73 15.09 -21.71
N GLY A 534 2.35 14.30 -20.72
CA GLY A 534 1.44 13.16 -20.91
C GLY A 534 0.02 13.66 -21.14
N HIS A 535 -0.68 13.17 -22.17
CA HIS A 535 -2.09 13.48 -22.44
C HIS A 535 -3.07 12.87 -21.39
N ALA A 536 -2.62 12.66 -20.16
CA ALA A 536 -3.39 12.07 -19.07
C ALA A 536 -3.55 13.09 -17.94
N ARG A 537 -4.79 13.27 -17.49
CA ARG A 537 -5.10 14.09 -16.31
C ARG A 537 -4.35 13.51 -15.11
N PRO A 538 -3.67 14.33 -14.29
CA PRO A 538 -2.93 13.85 -13.14
C PRO A 538 -3.86 13.03 -12.22
N ALA A 539 -3.41 11.83 -11.83
CA ALA A 539 -4.12 11.00 -10.87
C ALA A 539 -4.26 11.73 -9.50
N PRO A 540 -5.28 11.42 -8.69
CA PRO A 540 -5.43 12.01 -7.37
C PRO A 540 -4.17 11.78 -6.51
N GLY A 541 -3.49 12.86 -6.10
CA GLY A 541 -2.24 12.79 -5.32
C GLY A 541 -0.95 12.90 -6.14
N GLU A 542 -1.01 13.20 -7.44
CA GLU A 542 0.18 13.58 -8.21
C GLU A 542 0.80 14.89 -7.73
N SER A 543 2.11 15.03 -7.90
CA SER A 543 2.86 16.21 -7.52
C SER A 543 2.37 17.44 -8.28
N CYS A 544 1.74 18.38 -7.57
CA CYS A 544 1.51 19.72 -8.10
C CYS A 544 2.75 20.60 -7.87
N GLN A 545 2.83 21.68 -8.62
CA GLN A 545 3.87 22.69 -8.50
C GLN A 545 4.05 23.22 -7.07
N GLU A 546 2.94 23.42 -6.35
CA GLU A 546 2.91 23.88 -4.96
C GLU A 546 3.70 22.95 -4.02
N HIS A 547 3.73 21.64 -4.30
CA HIS A 547 4.54 20.70 -3.53
C HIS A 547 6.05 20.93 -3.72
N ALA A 548 6.49 21.27 -4.94
CA ALA A 548 7.90 21.56 -5.19
C ALA A 548 8.34 22.84 -4.48
N GLU A 549 7.49 23.87 -4.48
CA GLU A 549 7.73 25.14 -3.77
C GLU A 549 7.77 24.95 -2.26
N PHE A 550 6.77 24.27 -1.69
CA PHE A 550 6.72 23.97 -0.26
C PHE A 550 7.99 23.25 0.22
N VAL A 551 8.46 22.26 -0.54
CA VAL A 551 9.68 21.52 -0.21
C VAL A 551 10.94 22.39 -0.37
N ALA A 552 10.98 23.25 -1.39
CA ALA A 552 12.09 24.19 -1.56
C ALA A 552 12.17 25.20 -0.42
N ASP A 553 11.04 25.71 0.06
CA ASP A 553 10.99 26.59 1.23
C ASP A 553 11.45 25.87 2.50
N LEU A 554 11.02 24.63 2.73
CA LEU A 554 11.53 23.80 3.82
C LEU A 554 13.05 23.59 3.74
N ALA A 555 13.58 23.31 2.55
CA ALA A 555 15.03 23.20 2.33
C ALA A 555 15.74 24.50 2.72
N TRP A 556 15.19 25.65 2.34
CA TRP A 556 15.75 26.95 2.66
C TRP A 556 15.69 27.27 4.16
N ASP A 557 14.63 26.87 4.86
CA ASP A 557 14.53 27.02 6.32
C ASP A 557 15.65 26.27 7.05
N PHE A 558 15.99 25.06 6.60
CA PHE A 558 17.14 24.32 7.12
C PHE A 558 18.48 24.99 6.80
N ALA A 559 18.64 25.51 5.58
CA ALA A 559 19.84 26.27 5.20
C ALA A 559 20.03 27.52 6.08
N ILE A 560 18.95 28.25 6.39
CA ILE A 560 18.99 29.40 7.31
C ILE A 560 19.44 28.99 8.71
N LYS A 561 18.88 27.90 9.26
CA LYS A 561 19.26 27.38 10.59
C LYS A 561 20.75 27.03 10.65
N GLU A 562 21.28 26.47 9.57
CA GLU A 562 22.72 26.19 9.44
C GLU A 562 23.55 27.48 9.40
N GLY A 563 23.11 28.49 8.66
CA GLY A 563 23.76 29.81 8.63
C GLY A 563 23.86 30.46 10.02
N PHE A 564 22.81 30.39 10.84
CA PHE A 564 22.84 30.88 12.23
C PHE A 564 23.82 30.10 13.11
N ARG A 565 23.96 28.78 12.91
CA ARG A 565 24.95 27.96 13.62
C ARG A 565 26.38 28.43 13.32
N VAL A 566 26.71 28.63 12.05
CA VAL A 566 28.03 29.10 11.62
C VAL A 566 28.31 30.50 12.17
N PHE A 567 27.32 31.41 12.08
CA PHE A 567 27.45 32.77 12.62
C PHE A 567 27.73 32.77 14.13
N ASN A 568 27.01 31.96 14.91
CA ASN A 568 27.19 31.88 16.36
C ASN A 568 28.53 31.22 16.78
N ARG A 569 29.22 30.52 15.87
CA ARG A 569 30.54 29.92 16.10
C ARG A 569 31.70 30.84 15.70
N LEU A 570 31.44 31.94 14.99
CA LEU A 570 32.47 32.93 14.71
C LEU A 570 32.96 33.56 16.03
N PRO A 571 34.28 33.66 16.26
CA PRO A 571 34.77 34.37 17.43
C PRO A 571 34.20 35.79 17.42
N THR A 572 33.59 36.23 18.52
CA THR A 572 33.26 37.65 18.71
C THR A 572 34.58 38.43 18.63
N THR A 573 34.89 39.00 17.48
CA THR A 573 36.03 39.89 17.32
C THR A 573 35.85 41.04 18.30
N LYS A 574 36.68 41.11 19.34
CA LYS A 574 36.78 42.29 20.20
C LYS A 574 36.93 43.51 19.28
N PRO A 575 36.14 44.58 19.46
CA PRO A 575 36.32 45.78 18.65
C PRO A 575 37.77 46.25 18.80
N PHE A 576 38.46 46.47 17.68
CA PHE A 576 39.74 47.15 17.68
C PHE A 576 39.53 48.55 18.26
N ILE A 577 39.86 48.75 19.54
CA ILE A 577 40.01 50.08 20.12
C ILE A 577 41.25 50.68 19.48
N ARG A 578 41.06 51.50 18.44
CA ARG A 578 42.10 52.44 17.99
C ARG A 578 42.23 53.54 19.05
N PRO A 579 43.39 53.75 19.67
CA PRO A 579 43.59 54.89 20.55
C PRO A 579 43.71 56.15 19.68
N TYR A 580 42.76 57.07 19.83
CA TYR A 580 42.91 58.44 19.31
C TYR A 580 44.02 59.13 20.11
N SER A 581 45.19 59.30 19.51
CA SER A 581 46.22 60.21 20.03
C SER A 581 45.87 61.64 19.60
N THR A 582 45.52 62.48 20.57
CA THR A 582 45.45 63.93 20.43
C THR A 582 46.85 64.53 20.40
N TRP A 583 47.25 65.09 19.26
CA TRP A 583 48.29 66.12 19.10
C TRP A 583 47.92 66.95 17.87
N ALA A 584 48.00 68.28 17.80
CA ALA A 584 48.08 69.36 18.77
C ALA A 584 47.96 70.69 17.97
N ARG A 585 47.57 71.76 18.67
CA ARG A 585 47.74 73.20 18.36
C ARG A 585 46.86 73.86 17.31
#